data_AF-A0A933AC29-F1
#
_entry.id   AF-A0A933AC29-F1
#
_cell.length_a   1.000
_cell.length_b   1.000
_cell.length_c   1.000
_cell.angle_alpha   90.00
_cell.angle_beta   90.00
_cell.angle_gamma   90.00
#
_symmetry.space_group_name_H-M   'P 1'
#
loop_
_entity.id
_entity.type
_entity.pdbx_description
1 polymer ?
#
loop_
_entity_poly.entity_id
_entity_poly.type
_entity_poly.pdbx_seq_one_letter_code
_entity_poly.pdbx_strand_id
1 'polypeptide(L)' 'MYVLYLDESGTHGADASYFVLAGIAAFEREIHWFTQDLNAIQMEYFPHEIAPLHFHAAKLHPRASMESIDNRTAASH' A
#
# COMPACT_ATOMS: atom_id res chain seq x y z
N MET A 1 25.08 -7.58 -11.33
CA MET A 1 24.45 -8.36 -10.24
C MET A 1 22.94 -8.11 -10.28
N TYR A 2 22.12 -9.07 -9.84
CA TYR A 2 20.67 -8.88 -9.70
C TYR A 2 20.31 -8.86 -8.22
N VAL A 3 19.39 -7.97 -7.84
CA VAL A 3 18.78 -7.93 -6.51
C VAL A 3 17.36 -8.48 -6.64
N LEU A 4 17.07 -9.51 -5.85
CA LEU A 4 15.75 -10.10 -5.74
C LEU A 4 15.07 -9.54 -4.51
N TYR A 5 13.95 -8.86 -4.72
CA TYR A 5 13.02 -8.51 -3.66
C TYR A 5 11.82 -9.47 -3.72
N LEU A 6 11.44 -10.02 -2.58
CA LEU A 6 10.35 -10.98 -2.44
C LEU A 6 9.53 -10.60 -1.20
N ASP A 7 8.22 -10.49 -1.37
CA ASP A 7 7.27 -10.17 -0.31
C ASP A 7 6.13 -11.19 -0.29
N GLU A 8 5.66 -11.48 0.92
CA GLU A 8 4.56 -12.41 1.16
C GLU A 8 3.38 -11.69 1.80
N SER A 9 2.17 -12.03 1.37
CA SER A 9 0.94 -11.51 1.94
C SER A 9 -0.07 -12.63 2.10
N GLY A 10 -0.91 -12.55 3.13
CA GLY A 10 -1.88 -13.60 3.41
C GLY A 10 -2.37 -13.59 4.84
N THR A 11 -3.32 -14.48 5.12
CA THR A 11 -3.76 -14.79 6.48
C THR A 11 -2.82 -15.83 7.08
N HIS A 12 -2.35 -15.61 8.32
CA HIS A 12 -1.45 -16.54 9.01
C HIS A 12 -2.24 -17.41 10.01
N GLY A 13 -1.86 -18.68 10.15
CA GLY A 13 -2.46 -19.62 11.12
C GLY A 13 -3.11 -20.83 10.47
N ALA A 14 -3.67 -21.72 11.29
CA ALA A 14 -4.29 -22.97 10.84
C ALA A 14 -5.49 -22.77 9.90
N ASP A 15 -6.16 -21.61 10.00
CA ASP A 15 -7.31 -21.23 9.19
C ASP A 15 -6.93 -20.27 8.04
N ALA A 16 -5.67 -20.25 7.63
CA ALA A 16 -5.20 -19.42 6.52
C ALA A 16 -6.00 -19.74 5.24
N SER A 17 -6.70 -18.74 4.70
CA SER A 17 -7.58 -18.88 3.53
C SER A 17 -6.87 -18.56 2.22
N TYR A 18 -5.82 -17.73 2.26
CA TYR A 18 -5.02 -17.40 1.09
C TYR A 18 -3.58 -17.01 1.47
N PHE A 19 -2.68 -17.27 0.52
CA PHE A 19 -1.28 -16.92 0.54
C PHE A 19 -0.87 -16.39 -0.84
N VAL A 20 -0.20 -15.24 -0.87
CA VAL A 20 0.26 -14.56 -2.08
C VAL A 20 1.74 -14.29 -1.92
N LEU A 21 2.52 -14.73 -2.91
CA LEU A 21 3.95 -14.46 -3.00
C LEU A 21 4.20 -13.62 -4.24
N ALA A 22 4.83 -12.46 -4.09
CA ALA A 22 5.17 -11.58 -5.19
C ALA A 22 6.58 -11.01 -5.00
N GLY A 23 7.25 -10.71 -6.10
CA GLY A 23 8.61 -10.19 -6.04
C GLY A 23 9.10 -9.62 -7.37
N ILE A 24 10.20 -8.89 -7.31
CA ILE A 24 10.87 -8.32 -8.48
C ILE A 24 12.35 -8.72 -8.47
N ALA A 25 12.88 -9.04 -9.64
CA ALA A 25 14.32 -9.19 -9.85
C ALA A 25 14.79 -8.00 -10.67
N ALA A 26 15.57 -7.11 -10.05
CA ALA A 26 16.07 -5.89 -10.66
C ALA A 26 17.57 -6.00 -10.93
N PHE A 27 18.04 -5.47 -12.05
CA PHE A 27 19.47 -5.36 -12.28
C PHE A 27 20.04 -4.24 -11.40
N GLU A 28 21.22 -4.43 -10.81
CA GLU A 28 21.76 -3.51 -9.80
C GLU A 28 21.87 -2.05 -10.26
N ARG A 29 22.11 -1.83 -11.57
CA ARG A 29 22.21 -0.48 -12.15
C ARG A 29 20.86 0.24 -12.25
N GLU A 30 19.74 -0.46 -12.06
CA GLU A 30 18.39 0.09 -12.16
C GLU A 30 17.83 0.52 -10.79
N ILE A 31 18.37 -0.01 -9.70
CA ILE A 31 17.88 0.24 -8.32
C ILE A 31 17.92 1.73 -7.97
N HIS A 32 18.91 2.45 -8.49
CA HIS A 32 19.03 3.89 -8.30
C HIS A 32 17.80 4.63 -8.81
N TRP A 33 17.29 4.25 -9.98
CA TRP A 33 16.11 4.86 -10.59
C TRP A 33 14.83 4.49 -9.86
N PHE A 34 14.67 3.21 -9.48
CA PHE A 34 13.51 2.79 -8.68
C PHE A 34 13.41 3.52 -7.35
N THR A 35 14.55 3.80 -6.71
CA THR A 35 14.56 4.60 -5.47
C THR A 35 14.07 6.03 -5.71
N GLN A 36 14.49 6.65 -6.81
CA GLN A 36 14.04 8.01 -7.16
C GLN A 36 12.54 8.03 -7.45
N ASP A 37 12.03 7.06 -8.19
CA ASP A 37 10.61 6.95 -8.53
C ASP A 37 9.76 6.73 -7.27
N LEU A 38 10.20 5.86 -6.35
CA LEU A 38 9.53 5.64 -5.07
C LEU A 38 9.50 6.91 -4.20
N ASN A 39 10.58 7.69 -4.19
CA ASN A 39 10.60 8.97 -3.48
C ASN A 39 9.62 9.97 -4.10
N ALA A 40 9.49 10.02 -5.43
CA ALA A 40 8.53 10.87 -6.11
C ALA A 40 7.08 10.50 -5.74
N ILE A 41 6.77 9.19 -5.71
CA ILE A 41 5.47 8.67 -5.25
C ILE A 41 5.22 9.09 -3.80
N GLN A 42 6.20 8.95 -2.90
CA GLN A 42 6.03 9.40 -1.52
C GLN A 42 5.71 10.90 -1.43
N MET A 43 6.44 11.74 -2.17
CA MET A 43 6.19 13.17 -2.19
C MET A 43 4.80 13.55 -2.71
N GLU A 44 4.29 12.79 -3.70
CA GLU A 44 2.97 13.04 -4.29
C GLU A 44 1.82 12.64 -3.35
N TYR A 45 1.90 11.45 -2.76
CA TYR A 45 0.79 10.86 -1.99
C TYR A 45 0.90 11.05 -0.47
N PHE A 46 2.10 11.26 0.05
CA PHE A 46 2.40 11.39 1.48
C PHE A 46 3.26 12.63 1.80
N PRO A 47 2.84 13.84 1.39
CA PRO A 47 3.67 15.05 1.46
C PRO A 47 4.00 15.52 2.89
N HIS A 48 3.27 15.02 3.89
CA HIS A 48 3.50 15.35 5.31
C HIS A 48 4.42 14.37 6.02
N GLU A 49 4.79 13.26 5.36
CA GLU A 49 5.68 12.23 5.91
C GLU A 49 7.14 12.59 5.61
N ILE A 50 7.88 12.91 6.68
CA ILE A 50 9.26 13.42 6.60
C ILE A 50 10.29 12.29 6.61
N ALA A 51 9.89 11.10 7.05
CA ALA A 51 10.72 9.90 7.05
C ALA A 51 10.44 9.05 5.80
N PRO A 52 11.43 8.33 5.25
CA PRO A 52 11.21 7.39 4.16
C PRO A 52 10.15 6.35 4.55
N LEU A 53 9.09 6.24 3.75
CA LEU A 53 8.01 5.30 3.99
C LEU A 53 8.47 3.91 3.55
N HIS A 54 8.40 2.96 4.47
CA HIS A 54 8.63 1.57 4.15
C HIS A 54 7.41 1.02 3.40
N PHE A 55 7.47 0.99 2.06
CA PHE A 55 6.45 0.36 1.20
C PHE A 55 6.52 -1.18 1.29
N HIS A 56 6.28 -1.71 2.49
CA HIS A 56 5.98 -3.14 2.65
C HIS A 56 4.48 -3.27 2.40
N ALA A 57 4.01 -4.31 1.71
CA ALA A 57 2.59 -4.47 1.40
C ALA A 57 1.70 -4.74 2.64
N ALA A 58 2.18 -4.40 3.84
CA ALA A 58 1.46 -4.46 5.09
C ALA A 58 0.39 -3.35 5.14
N LYS A 59 -0.78 -3.69 4.59
CA LYS A 59 -2.06 -2.98 4.68
C LYS A 59 -2.14 -1.63 3.95
N LEU A 60 -2.27 -1.70 2.63
CA LEU A 60 -3.12 -0.74 1.92
C LEU A 60 -4.57 -0.96 2.38
N HIS A 61 -5.04 -0.15 3.33
CA HIS A 61 -6.48 -0.06 3.60
C HIS A 61 -7.15 0.55 2.37
N PRO A 62 -8.11 -0.12 1.70
CA PRO A 62 -8.93 0.55 0.71
C PRO A 62 -9.64 1.70 1.43
N ARG A 63 -9.41 2.93 0.97
CA ARG A 63 -10.14 4.11 1.46
C ARG A 63 -11.61 3.87 1.14
N ALA A 64 -12.37 3.43 2.13
CA ALA A 64 -13.82 3.45 2.06
C ALA A 64 -14.23 4.93 2.06
N SER A 65 -14.56 5.46 0.89
CA SER A 65 -15.34 6.69 0.79
C SER A 65 -16.55 6.43 -0.09
N MET A 66 -17.71 6.32 0.55
CA MET A 66 -18.90 7.04 0.09
C MET A 66 -19.85 7.21 1.28
N GLU A 67 -20.38 8.42 1.40
CA GLU A 67 -21.22 8.96 2.47
C GLU A 67 -22.48 8.15 2.78
N SER A 68 -22.90 8.18 4.05
CA SER A 68 -24.30 8.17 4.42
C SER A 68 -24.68 9.62 4.77
N ILE A 69 -25.16 10.39 3.79
CA ILE A 69 -25.88 11.63 4.05
C ILE A 69 -27.18 11.28 4.77
N ASP A 70 -27.39 11.91 5.92
CA ASP A 70 -28.59 11.86 6.74
C ASP A 70 -29.89 12.02 5.94
N ASN A 71 -30.88 11.20 6.24
CA ASN A 71 -32.28 11.55 6.00
C ASN A 71 -33.14 11.20 7.21
N ARG A 72 -33.10 12.06 8.24
CA ARG A 72 -34.16 12.16 9.26
C ARG A 72 -34.42 13.62 9.64
N THR A 73 -34.85 14.40 8.66
CA THR A 73 -35.77 15.53 8.89
C THR A 73 -36.96 15.35 7.97
N ALA A 74 -37.94 14.55 8.42
CA ALA A 74 -39.30 14.57 7.85
C ALA A 74 -40.31 14.40 9.00
N ALA A 75 -41.08 15.47 9.23
CA ALA A 75 -42.27 15.60 10.08
C ALA A 75 -42.03 15.44 11.60
N SER A 76 -42.08 16.47 12.47
CA SER A 76 -43.16 17.44 12.70
C SER A 76 -44.56 16.84 12.57
N HIS A 77 -45.02 16.13 13.60
CA HIS A 77 -46.36 16.26 14.20
C HIS A 77 -46.48 15.41 15.46
#